data_AF-D3PTG0-F1
#
_entry.id   AF-D3PTG0-F1
#
_cell.length_a   1.000
_cell.length_b   1.000
_cell.length_c   1.000
_cell.angle_alpha   90.00
_cell.angle_beta   90.00
_cell.angle_gamma   90.00
#
_symmetry.space_group_name_H-M   'P 1'
#
loop_
_entity.id
_entity.type
_entity.pdbx_description
1 polymer ?
#
loop_
_entity_poly.entity_id
_entity_poly.type
_entity_poly.pdbx_seq_one_letter_code
_entity_poly.pdbx_strand_id
1 'polypeptide(L)'
;MLDPQTQQHITRLLALPREIARVGRQLTALRAEKRDLEDDLKKRAAQARLLARKTPEFAALTKAAAQEDFLTVAVFEDVQWEEDNKRLKQLQAAIDKLQVEKDELQDEHQSLRAALEGKYAELLERVLTEVKLANQLTTGRPLA
;
A
#
# COMPACT_ATOMS: atom_id res chain seq x y z
N MET A 1 9.64 32.33 19.05
CA MET A 1 9.30 30.91 19.30
C MET A 1 8.37 30.46 18.20
N LEU A 2 8.54 29.25 17.64
CA LEU A 2 7.58 28.68 16.71
C LEU A 2 6.24 28.47 17.42
N ASP A 3 5.13 28.74 16.74
CA ASP A 3 3.82 28.47 17.31
C ASP A 3 3.63 26.96 17.55
N PRO A 4 2.85 26.56 18.59
CA PRO A 4 2.68 25.16 18.96
C PRO A 4 2.18 24.27 17.82
N GLN A 5 1.33 24.81 16.93
CA GLN A 5 0.80 24.09 15.78
C GLN A 5 1.89 23.74 14.76
N THR A 6 2.80 24.67 14.50
CA THR A 6 3.96 24.42 13.61
C THR A 6 4.91 23.38 14.18
N GLN A 7 5.13 23.38 15.50
CA GLN A 7 5.93 22.35 16.16
C GLN A 7 5.27 20.97 16.06
N GLN A 8 3.95 20.89 16.18
CA GLN A 8 3.19 19.66 15.97
C GLN A 8 3.31 19.15 14.53
N HIS A 9 3.13 20.03 13.53
CA HIS A 9 3.28 19.68 12.11
C HIS A 9 4.70 19.17 11.79
N ILE A 10 5.74 19.82 12.31
CA ILE A 10 7.13 19.38 12.14
C ILE A 10 7.33 18.00 12.78
N THR A 11 6.84 17.80 14.00
CA THR A 11 6.96 16.52 14.70
C THR A 11 6.27 15.39 13.93
N ARG A 12 5.06 15.64 13.42
CA ARG A 12 4.33 14.68 12.59
C ARG A 12 5.04 14.39 11.27
N LEU A 13 5.52 15.42 10.58
CA LEU A 13 6.26 15.29 9.33
C LEU A 13 7.51 14.41 9.49
N LEU A 14 8.23 14.55 10.60
CA LEU A 14 9.42 13.74 10.89
C LEU A 14 9.09 12.29 11.29
N ALA A 15 7.89 12.03 11.80
CA ALA A 15 7.43 10.69 12.16
C ALA A 15 6.96 9.87 10.94
N LEU A 16 6.28 10.53 9.99
CA LEU A 16 5.66 9.90 8.82
C LEU A 16 6.58 8.98 8.00
N PRO A 17 7.85 9.33 7.69
CA PRO A 17 8.74 8.43 6.94
C PRO A 17 8.95 7.07 7.62
N ARG A 18 8.97 7.04 8.96
CA ARG A 18 9.12 5.78 9.72
C ARG A 18 7.86 4.93 9.64
N GLU A 19 6.69 5.55 9.69
CA GLU A 19 5.39 4.89 9.54
C GLU A 19 5.22 4.33 8.12
N ILE A 20 5.50 5.13 7.09
CA ILE A 20 5.49 4.70 5.68
C ILE A 20 6.42 3.51 5.48
N ALA A 21 7.64 3.56 6.04
CA ALA A 21 8.59 2.45 5.94
C ALA A 21 8.11 1.19 6.68
N ARG A 22 7.43 1.34 7.81
CA ARG A 22 6.83 0.22 8.56
C ARG A 22 5.74 -0.47 7.73
N VAL A 23 4.79 0.30 7.20
CA VAL A 23 3.72 -0.22 6.34
C VAL A 23 4.30 -0.84 5.07
N GLY A 24 5.33 -0.21 4.48
CA GLY A 24 6.05 -0.75 3.33
C GLY A 24 6.66 -2.13 3.59
N ARG A 25 7.27 -2.36 4.76
CA ARG A 25 7.79 -3.69 5.13
C ARG A 25 6.68 -4.73 5.30
N GLN A 26 5.55 -4.35 5.90
CA GLN A 26 4.39 -5.23 6.06
C GLN A 26 3.80 -5.63 4.71
N LEU A 27 3.67 -4.67 3.78
CA LEU A 27 3.24 -4.94 2.41
C LEU A 27 4.18 -5.92 1.69
N THR A 28 5.49 -5.75 1.81
CA THR A 28 6.46 -6.68 1.21
C THR A 28 6.31 -8.09 1.79
N ALA A 29 6.15 -8.22 3.11
CA ALA A 29 5.95 -9.51 3.76
C ALA A 29 4.66 -10.19 3.29
N LEU A 30 3.54 -9.48 3.27
CA LEU A 30 2.25 -10.03 2.82
C LEU A 30 2.26 -10.40 1.34
N ARG A 31 2.95 -9.63 0.48
CA ARG A 31 3.10 -9.96 -0.93
C ARG A 31 3.95 -11.22 -1.14
N ALA A 32 4.96 -11.44 -0.30
CA ALA A 32 5.72 -12.68 -0.31
C ALA A 32 4.84 -13.86 0.13
N GLU A 33 4.15 -13.74 1.27
CA GLU A 33 3.22 -14.77 1.77
C GLU A 33 2.14 -15.11 0.73
N LYS A 34 1.59 -14.09 0.07
CA LYS A 34 0.62 -14.28 -1.01
C LYS A 34 1.20 -15.09 -2.17
N ARG A 35 2.42 -14.77 -2.62
CA ARG A 35 3.08 -15.46 -3.73
C ARG A 35 3.36 -16.92 -3.40
N ASP A 36 3.87 -17.17 -2.20
CA ASP A 36 4.16 -18.53 -1.74
C ASP A 36 2.87 -19.36 -1.69
N LEU A 37 1.79 -18.78 -1.16
CA LEU A 37 0.48 -19.42 -1.11
C LEU A 37 -0.14 -19.66 -2.50
N GLU A 38 0.02 -18.73 -3.44
CA GLU A 38 -0.40 -18.93 -4.84
C GLU A 38 0.32 -20.11 -5.49
N ASP A 39 1.62 -20.27 -5.23
CA ASP A 39 2.40 -21.37 -5.78
C ASP A 39 2.04 -22.70 -5.11
N ASP A 40 1.75 -22.71 -3.82
CA ASP A 40 1.28 -23.90 -3.12
C ASP A 40 -0.13 -24.32 -3.55
N LEU A 41 -1.03 -23.37 -3.79
CA LEU A 41 -2.35 -23.64 -4.38
C LEU A 41 -2.25 -24.28 -5.76
N LYS A 42 -1.31 -23.82 -6.61
CA LYS A 42 -1.07 -24.43 -7.94
C LYS A 42 -0.57 -25.88 -7.80
N LYS A 43 0.37 -26.13 -6.89
CA LYS A 43 0.90 -27.48 -6.63
C LYS A 43 -0.21 -28.40 -6.12
N ARG A 44 -1.02 -27.95 -5.16
CA ARG A 44 -2.13 -28.73 -4.59
C ARG A 44 -3.22 -29.00 -5.64
N ALA A 45 -3.59 -28.01 -6.45
CA ALA A 45 -4.52 -28.21 -7.55
C ALA A 45 -4.00 -29.27 -8.55
N ALA A 46 -2.72 -29.25 -8.88
CA ALA A 46 -2.12 -30.27 -9.74
C ALA A 46 -2.16 -31.67 -9.09
N GLN A 47 -1.90 -31.77 -7.78
CA GLN A 47 -1.99 -33.03 -7.04
C GLN A 47 -3.43 -33.58 -7.00
N ALA A 48 -4.42 -32.75 -6.68
CA ALA A 48 -5.83 -33.13 -6.67
C ALA A 48 -6.26 -33.66 -8.04
N ARG A 49 -5.87 -32.97 -9.12
CA ARG A 49 -6.13 -33.43 -10.50
C ARG A 49 -5.44 -34.75 -10.82
N LEU A 50 -4.19 -34.96 -10.39
CA LEU A 50 -3.48 -36.22 -10.60
C LEU A 50 -4.13 -37.39 -9.85
N LEU A 51 -4.67 -37.16 -8.66
CA LEU A 51 -5.40 -38.17 -7.90
C LEU A 51 -6.75 -38.47 -8.55
N ALA A 52 -7.49 -37.44 -8.96
CA ALA A 52 -8.76 -37.57 -9.66
C ALA A 52 -8.63 -38.38 -10.97
N ARG A 53 -7.53 -38.21 -11.72
CA ARG A 53 -7.26 -39.00 -12.94
C ARG A 53 -7.11 -40.50 -12.71
N LYS A 54 -6.85 -40.93 -11.47
CA LYS A 54 -6.70 -42.34 -11.11
C LYS A 54 -8.02 -42.99 -10.72
N THR A 55 -9.12 -42.24 -10.59
CA THR A 55 -10.40 -42.79 -10.16
C THR A 55 -11.12 -43.49 -11.31
N PRO A 56 -11.94 -44.52 -11.00
CA PRO A 56 -12.75 -45.18 -12.01
C PRO A 56 -13.80 -44.25 -12.63
N GLU A 57 -14.30 -43.24 -11.90
CA GLU A 57 -15.24 -42.27 -12.46
C GLU A 57 -14.60 -41.48 -13.60
N PHE A 58 -13.33 -41.05 -13.43
CA PHE A 58 -12.61 -40.35 -14.50
C PHE A 58 -12.40 -41.23 -15.73
N ALA A 59 -12.07 -42.51 -15.53
CA ALA A 59 -11.88 -43.46 -16.64
C ALA A 59 -13.14 -43.73 -17.46
N ALA A 60 -14.33 -43.55 -16.86
CA ALA A 60 -15.61 -43.69 -17.55
C ALA A 60 -15.95 -42.48 -18.44
N LEU A 61 -15.28 -41.34 -18.27
CA LEU A 61 -15.53 -40.12 -19.03
C LEU A 61 -14.81 -40.17 -20.38
N THR A 62 -15.57 -39.97 -21.46
CA THR A 62 -15.06 -40.04 -22.85
C THR A 62 -14.91 -38.67 -23.52
N LYS A 63 -15.64 -37.66 -23.04
CA LYS A 63 -15.60 -36.29 -23.59
C LYS A 63 -14.60 -35.45 -22.81
N ALA A 64 -13.73 -34.73 -23.54
CA ALA A 64 -12.72 -33.86 -22.94
C ALA A 64 -13.31 -32.78 -22.01
N ALA A 65 -14.45 -32.19 -22.37
CA ALA A 65 -15.13 -31.20 -21.53
C ALA A 65 -15.56 -31.80 -20.18
N ALA A 66 -16.18 -32.99 -20.18
CA ALA A 66 -16.61 -33.65 -18.96
C ALA A 66 -15.42 -34.09 -18.09
N GLN A 67 -14.30 -34.48 -18.70
CA GLN A 67 -13.06 -34.77 -17.99
C GLN A 67 -12.51 -33.51 -17.30
N GLU A 68 -12.50 -32.36 -17.98
CA GLU A 68 -12.01 -31.11 -17.39
C GLU A 68 -12.92 -30.59 -16.27
N ASP A 69 -14.24 -30.71 -16.43
CA ASP A 69 -15.21 -30.38 -15.39
C ASP A 69 -14.98 -31.24 -14.14
N PHE A 70 -14.80 -32.56 -14.32
CA PHE A 70 -14.50 -33.49 -13.22
C PHE A 70 -13.20 -33.11 -12.48
N LEU A 71 -12.14 -32.80 -13.23
CA LEU A 71 -10.87 -32.37 -12.67
C LEU A 71 -10.97 -31.02 -11.94
N THR A 72 -11.86 -30.14 -12.38
CA THR A 72 -12.10 -28.85 -11.72
C THR A 72 -12.85 -29.04 -10.41
N VAL A 73 -13.89 -29.88 -10.40
CA VAL A 73 -14.64 -30.23 -9.18
C VAL A 73 -13.73 -30.88 -8.15
N ALA A 74 -12.87 -31.81 -8.55
CA ALA A 74 -11.94 -32.48 -7.63
C ALA A 74 -10.97 -31.51 -6.93
N VAL A 75 -10.61 -30.38 -7.57
CA VAL A 75 -9.81 -29.33 -6.92
C VAL A 75 -10.64 -28.55 -5.91
N PHE A 76 -11.92 -28.27 -6.20
CA PHE A 76 -12.81 -27.56 -5.28
C PHE A 76 -13.28 -28.39 -4.09
N GLU A 77 -13.31 -29.71 -4.23
CA GLU A 77 -13.60 -30.64 -3.14
C GLU A 77 -12.41 -30.85 -2.18
N ASP A 78 -11.20 -30.44 -2.59
CA ASP A 78 -10.04 -30.43 -1.71
C ASP A 78 -10.21 -29.32 -0.65
N VAL A 79 -10.55 -29.74 0.58
CA VAL A 79 -10.78 -28.86 1.73
C VAL A 79 -9.60 -27.93 1.98
N GLN A 80 -8.38 -28.45 1.83
CA GLN A 80 -7.19 -27.66 2.14
C GLN A 80 -6.89 -26.65 1.02
N TRP A 81 -7.19 -26.98 -0.23
CA TRP A 81 -7.20 -26.00 -1.31
C TRP A 81 -8.23 -24.89 -1.07
N GLU A 82 -9.43 -25.24 -0.58
CA GLU A 82 -10.47 -24.25 -0.27
C GLU A 82 -10.04 -23.30 0.86
N GLU A 83 -9.46 -23.83 1.94
CA GLU A 83 -8.93 -23.06 3.07
C GLU A 83 -7.81 -22.11 2.64
N ASP A 84 -6.84 -22.62 1.87
CA ASP A 84 -5.74 -21.81 1.35
C ASP A 84 -6.23 -20.73 0.39
N ASN A 85 -7.24 -21.03 -0.43
CA ASN A 85 -7.86 -20.05 -1.33
C ASN A 85 -8.63 -18.96 -0.55
N LYS A 86 -9.29 -19.31 0.56
CA LYS A 86 -9.89 -18.33 1.48
C LYS A 86 -8.81 -17.45 2.11
N ARG A 87 -7.71 -18.04 2.57
CA ARG A 87 -6.56 -17.31 3.11
C ARG A 87 -5.94 -16.37 2.07
N LEU A 88 -5.83 -16.79 0.81
CA LEU A 88 -5.34 -15.96 -0.28
C LEU A 88 -6.19 -14.69 -0.48
N LYS A 89 -7.52 -14.83 -0.42
CA LYS A 89 -8.45 -13.69 -0.50
C LYS A 89 -8.29 -12.74 0.69
N GLN A 90 -8.10 -13.29 1.90
CA GLN A 90 -7.82 -12.48 3.09
C GLN A 90 -6.50 -11.71 2.98
N LEU A 91 -5.44 -12.35 2.46
CA LEU A 91 -4.16 -11.69 2.20
C LEU A 91 -4.29 -10.57 1.19
N GLN A 92 -5.05 -10.79 0.11
CA GLN A 92 -5.32 -9.75 -0.89
C GLN A 92 -6.02 -8.53 -0.24
N ALA A 93 -7.08 -8.77 0.53
CA ALA A 93 -7.79 -7.68 1.23
C ALA A 93 -6.89 -6.94 2.23
N ALA A 94 -6.01 -7.66 2.94
CA ALA A 94 -5.04 -7.05 3.86
C ALA A 94 -3.99 -6.20 3.13
N ILE A 95 -3.51 -6.65 1.97
CA ILE A 95 -2.60 -5.90 1.11
C ILE A 95 -3.29 -4.62 0.62
N ASP A 96 -4.52 -4.71 0.12
CA ASP A 96 -5.25 -3.56 -0.41
C ASP A 96 -5.47 -2.50 0.69
N LYS A 97 -5.84 -2.93 1.89
CA LYS A 97 -5.99 -2.03 3.04
C LYS A 97 -4.68 -1.31 3.40
N LEU A 98 -3.57 -2.05 3.50
CA LEU A 98 -2.27 -1.46 3.84
C LEU A 98 -1.71 -0.60 2.71
N GLN A 99 -2.08 -0.88 1.45
CA GLN A 99 -1.72 -0.05 0.32
C GLN A 99 -2.40 1.32 0.44
N VAL A 100 -3.70 1.34 0.74
CA VAL A 100 -4.44 2.58 1.02
C VAL A 100 -3.83 3.33 2.20
N GLU A 101 -3.56 2.66 3.33
CA GLU A 101 -2.93 3.30 4.50
C GLU A 101 -1.56 3.92 4.14
N LYS A 102 -0.77 3.24 3.31
CA LYS A 102 0.52 3.77 2.86
C LYS A 102 0.35 5.03 2.01
N ASP A 103 -0.60 5.01 1.09
CA ASP A 103 -0.85 6.11 0.16
C ASP A 103 -1.37 7.34 0.94
N GLU A 104 -2.28 7.13 1.91
CA GLU A 104 -2.74 8.18 2.84
C GLU A 104 -1.58 8.81 3.64
N LEU A 105 -0.66 8.00 4.16
CA LEU A 105 0.51 8.50 4.89
C LEU A 105 1.47 9.28 3.96
N GLN A 106 1.57 8.89 2.70
CA GLN A 106 2.38 9.61 1.70
C GLN A 106 1.76 10.97 1.36
N ASP A 107 0.44 11.01 1.19
CA ASP A 107 -0.31 12.24 0.94
C ASP A 107 -0.25 13.19 2.14
N GLU A 108 -0.37 12.65 3.37
CA GLU A 108 -0.18 13.41 4.60
C GLU A 108 1.24 14.03 4.65
N HIS A 109 2.26 13.26 4.31
CA HIS A 109 3.64 13.74 4.31
C HIS A 109 3.87 14.87 3.29
N GLN A 110 3.33 14.71 2.08
CA GLN A 110 3.45 15.72 1.03
C GLN A 110 2.69 17.01 1.38
N SER A 111 1.46 16.88 1.88
CA SER A 111 0.62 18.02 2.27
C SER A 111 1.21 18.80 3.44
N LEU A 112 1.68 18.12 4.50
CA LEU A 112 2.33 18.80 5.63
C LEU A 112 3.62 19.50 5.22
N ARG A 113 4.41 18.89 4.34
CA ARG A 113 5.61 19.49 3.80
C ARG A 113 5.29 20.76 3.01
N ALA A 114 4.34 20.70 2.08
CA ALA A 114 3.93 21.83 1.27
C ALA A 114 3.35 22.97 2.13
N ALA A 115 2.54 22.64 3.14
CA ALA A 115 1.99 23.62 4.08
C ALA A 115 3.08 24.34 4.89
N LEU A 116 4.09 23.61 5.35
CA LEU A 116 5.23 24.21 6.06
C LEU A 116 6.08 25.07 5.13
N GLU A 117 6.42 24.57 3.94
CA GLU A 117 7.17 25.33 2.94
C GLU A 117 6.46 26.64 2.57
N GLY A 118 5.15 26.61 2.35
CA GLY A 118 4.33 27.80 2.10
C GLY A 118 4.34 28.80 3.24
N LYS A 119 4.12 28.33 4.48
CA LYS A 119 4.14 29.21 5.67
C LYS A 119 5.49 29.88 5.88
N TYR A 120 6.60 29.16 5.66
CA TYR A 120 7.93 29.75 5.77
C TYR A 120 8.24 30.71 4.62
N ALA A 121 7.76 30.45 3.40
CA ALA A 121 7.89 31.38 2.28
C ALA A 121 7.17 32.71 2.57
N GLU A 122 5.92 32.66 3.06
CA GLU A 122 5.16 33.86 3.46
C GLU A 122 5.86 34.66 4.56
N LEU A 123 6.41 33.98 5.57
CA LEU A 123 7.18 34.62 6.64
C LEU A 123 8.43 35.32 6.10
N LEU A 124 9.16 34.67 5.19
CA LEU A 124 10.34 35.26 4.57
C LEU A 124 9.97 36.48 3.71
N GLU A 125 8.93 36.41 2.90
CA GLU A 125 8.46 37.53 2.09
C GLU A 125 8.04 38.72 2.95
N ARG A 126 7.33 38.47 4.05
CA ARG A 126 6.93 39.49 5.01
C ARG A 126 8.14 40.17 5.63
N VAL A 127 9.10 39.40 6.15
CA VAL A 127 10.33 39.94 6.75
C VAL A 127 11.13 40.76 5.72
N LEU A 128 11.27 40.25 4.49
CA LEU A 128 11.96 40.97 3.42
C LEU A 128 11.24 42.29 3.07
N THR A 129 9.92 42.31 3.08
CA THR A 129 9.11 43.51 2.82
C THR A 129 9.25 44.53 3.95
N GLU A 130 9.17 44.08 5.21
CA GLU A 130 9.37 44.92 6.39
C GLU A 130 10.78 45.54 6.42
N VAL A 131 11.82 44.76 6.11
CA VAL A 131 13.21 45.25 6.00
C VAL A 131 13.34 46.28 4.87
N LYS A 132 12.72 46.05 3.71
CA LYS A 132 12.72 47.02 2.59
C LYS A 132 12.05 48.34 3.00
N LEU A 133 10.90 48.29 3.66
CA LEU A 133 10.20 49.49 4.16
C LEU A 133 10.99 50.22 5.24
N ALA A 134 11.60 49.49 6.19
CA ALA A 134 12.44 50.08 7.22
C ALA A 134 13.64 50.81 6.60
N ASN A 135 14.30 50.20 5.62
CA ASN A 135 15.41 50.81 4.89
C ASN A 135 14.99 52.09 4.15
N GLN A 136 13.81 52.12 3.52
CA GLN A 136 13.27 53.31 2.87
C GLN A 136 13.04 54.46 3.86
N LEU A 137 12.44 54.16 5.03
CA LEU A 137 12.20 55.15 6.08
C LEU A 137 13.50 55.73 6.64
N THR A 138 14.56 54.92 6.77
CA THR A 138 15.87 55.39 7.25
C THR A 138 16.70 56.14 6.21
N THR A 139 16.53 55.86 4.91
CA THR A 139 17.39 56.41 3.84
C THR A 139 16.71 57.53 3.03
N GLY A 140 15.41 57.75 3.20
CA GLY A 140 14.65 58.86 2.60
C GLY A 140 14.52 58.81 1.07
N ARG A 141 14.96 57.73 0.40
CA ARG A 141 14.82 57.55 -1.05
C ARG A 141 13.62 56.66 -1.38
N PRO A 142 12.66 57.11 -2.20
CA PRO A 142 11.62 56.25 -2.75
C PRO A 142 12.21 55.28 -3.78
N LEU A 143 11.59 54.10 -3.92
CA LEU A 143 11.96 53.10 -4.94
C LEU A 143 11.76 53.67 -6.35
N ALA A 144 12.79 53.56 -7.18
CA ALA A 144 12.70 53.65 -8.64
C ALA A 144 12.42 52.26 -9.23
#